data_AF-A0A6A6ELW7-F1
#
_entry.id   AF-A0A6A6ELW7-F1
#
_cell.length_a   1.000
_cell.length_b   1.000
_cell.length_c   1.000
_cell.angle_alpha   90.00
_cell.angle_beta   90.00
_cell.angle_gamma   90.00
#
_symmetry.space_group_name_H-M   'P 1'
#
loop_
_entity.id
_entity.type
_entity.pdbx_description
1 polymer ?
#
loop_
_entity_poly.entity_id
_entity_poly.type
_entity_poly.pdbx_seq_one_letter_code
_entity_poly.pdbx_strand_id
1 'polypeptide(L)'
;MSDYLGEEAQIALALRWMSTKNSYIIKDVAKMFNVDYRRLLRRFKNPSSRSTRQKTNQKLTPAQLKALELYIKRLDDLGQPPLVEM
;
A
#
# COMPACT_ATOMS: atom_id res chain seq x y z
N MET A 1 -17.94 2.72 10.64
CA MET A 1 -16.54 2.38 10.31
C MET A 1 -16.04 3.38 9.29
N SER A 2 -14.96 4.10 9.56
CA SER A 2 -14.41 5.10 8.63
C SER A 2 -13.94 4.39 7.34
N ASP A 3 -14.40 4.87 6.17
CA ASP A 3 -14.02 4.36 4.85
C ASP A 3 -12.57 4.73 4.53
N TYR A 4 -11.66 4.02 5.18
CA TYR A 4 -10.22 4.24 5.11
C TYR A 4 -9.69 4.10 3.67
N LEU A 5 -10.27 3.18 2.89
CA LEU A 5 -9.84 2.93 1.51
C LEU A 5 -10.30 4.07 0.59
N GLY A 6 -11.53 4.55 0.74
CA GLY A 6 -12.03 5.72 0.02
C GLY A 6 -11.20 6.97 0.30
N GLU A 7 -10.84 7.20 1.56
CA GLU A 7 -10.02 8.35 1.95
C GLU A 7 -8.57 8.26 1.42
N GLU A 8 -7.96 7.07 1.44
CA GLU A 8 -6.62 6.87 0.86
C GLU A 8 -6.61 7.08 -0.66
N ALA A 9 -7.68 6.70 -1.37
CA ALA A 9 -7.80 6.97 -2.80
C ALA A 9 -7.81 8.48 -3.10
N GLN A 10 -8.56 9.26 -2.31
CA GLN A 10 -8.58 10.72 -2.44
C GLN A 10 -7.23 11.37 -2.09
N ILE A 11 -6.54 10.86 -1.07
CA ILE A 11 -5.17 11.31 -0.75
C ILE A 11 -4.22 11.03 -1.91
N ALA A 12 -4.30 9.86 -2.55
CA ALA A 12 -3.47 9.53 -3.71
C ALA A 12 -3.74 10.46 -4.91
N LEU A 13 -5.00 10.81 -5.17
CA LEU A 13 -5.38 11.80 -6.18
C LEU A 13 -4.82 13.19 -5.86
N ALA A 14 -4.93 13.62 -4.60
CA ALA A 14 -4.39 14.89 -4.14
C ALA A 14 -2.87 14.98 -4.34
N LEU A 15 -2.13 13.93 -3.97
CA LEU A 15 -0.68 13.87 -4.16
C LEU A 15 -0.28 13.91 -5.64
N ARG A 16 -1.01 13.19 -6.50
CA ARG A 16 -0.78 13.22 -7.95
C ARG A 16 -1.07 14.59 -8.55
N TRP A 17 -2.09 15.29 -8.06
CA TRP A 17 -2.36 16.66 -8.50
C TRP A 17 -1.25 17.60 -8.04
N MET A 18 -0.80 17.51 -6.78
CA MET A 18 0.30 18.29 -6.23
C MET A 18 1.60 18.10 -7.03
N SER A 19 1.91 16.88 -7.48
CA SER A 19 3.12 16.64 -8.30
C SER A 19 3.11 17.29 -9.67
N THR A 20 1.95 17.78 -10.15
CA THR A 20 1.82 18.45 -11.45
C THR A 20 1.82 19.99 -11.36
N LYS A 21 1.92 20.55 -10.14
CA LYS A 21 1.81 21.99 -9.90
C LYS A 21 3.11 22.55 -9.34
N ASN A 22 3.46 23.77 -9.77
CA ASN A 22 4.67 24.47 -9.32
C ASN A 22 4.54 25.04 -7.90
N SER A 23 3.31 25.35 -7.47
CA SER A 23 3.02 25.86 -6.12
C SER A 23 1.60 25.49 -5.69
N TYR A 24 1.41 25.28 -4.39
CA TYR A 24 0.11 24.98 -3.77
C TYR A 24 0.17 25.19 -2.26
N ILE A 25 -1.00 25.40 -1.64
CA ILE A 25 -1.18 25.42 -0.20
C ILE A 25 -1.85 24.10 0.21
N ILE A 26 -1.17 23.27 1.00
CA ILE A 26 -1.64 21.91 1.37
C ILE A 26 -3.03 21.95 2.04
N LYS A 27 -3.33 22.99 2.82
CA LYS A 27 -4.64 23.16 3.46
C LYS A 27 -5.78 23.32 2.45
N ASP A 28 -5.53 24.01 1.34
CA ASP A 28 -6.53 24.21 0.30
C ASP A 28 -6.68 22.96 -0.56
N VAL A 29 -5.57 22.25 -0.81
CA VAL A 29 -5.61 20.93 -1.46
C VAL A 29 -6.42 19.93 -0.62
N ALA A 30 -6.23 19.93 0.70
CA ALA A 30 -6.99 19.06 1.60
C ALA A 30 -8.51 19.31 1.51
N LYS A 31 -8.93 20.58 1.45
CA LYS A 31 -10.33 20.95 1.23
C LYS A 31 -10.82 20.53 -0.16
N MET A 32 -10.03 20.77 -1.20
CA MET A 32 -10.38 20.47 -2.59
C MET A 32 -10.66 18.99 -2.82
N PHE A 33 -9.89 18.11 -2.18
CA PHE A 33 -10.07 16.66 -2.27
C PHE A 33 -10.91 16.07 -1.12
N ASN A 34 -11.48 16.91 -0.25
CA ASN A 34 -12.26 16.49 0.92
C ASN A 34 -11.52 15.45 1.79
N VAL A 35 -10.24 15.69 2.06
CA VAL A 35 -9.38 14.82 2.89
C VAL A 35 -8.90 15.53 4.14
N ASP A 36 -8.63 14.78 5.21
CA ASP A 36 -8.05 15.36 6.42
C ASP A 36 -6.65 15.93 6.15
N TYR A 37 -6.46 17.19 6.53
CA TYR A 37 -5.21 17.91 6.34
C TYR A 37 -4.01 17.20 6.97
N ARG A 38 -4.15 16.68 8.20
CA ARG A 38 -3.04 16.03 8.91
C ARG A 38 -2.63 14.74 8.22
N ARG A 39 -3.60 13.98 7.70
CA ARG A 39 -3.35 12.76 6.94
C ARG A 39 -2.69 13.05 5.59
N LEU A 40 -3.18 14.04 4.84
CA LEU A 40 -2.54 14.47 3.59
C LEU A 40 -1.11 14.95 3.83
N LEU A 41 -0.87 15.77 4.85
CA LEU A 41 0.46 16.24 5.21
C LEU A 41 1.41 15.10 5.57
N ARG A 42 0.94 14.12 6.35
CA ARG A 42 1.73 12.93 6.71
C ARG A 42 2.10 12.12 5.47
N ARG A 43 1.16 11.98 4.53
CA ARG A 43 1.35 11.23 3.28
C ARG A 43 2.28 11.93 2.29
N PHE A 44 2.19 13.25 2.23
CA PHE A 44 3.14 14.08 1.48
C PHE A 44 4.57 13.93 2.00
N LYS A 45 4.76 13.91 3.34
CA LYS A 45 6.08 13.70 3.95
C LYS A 45 6.56 12.25 3.92
N ASN A 46 5.65 11.29 3.99
CA ASN A 46 5.95 9.86 3.97
C ASN A 46 4.93 9.11 3.10
N PRO A 47 5.36 8.58 1.94
CA PRO A 47 4.45 7.93 0.98
C PRO A 47 3.92 6.58 1.46
N SER A 48 4.44 6.03 2.56
CA SER A 48 4.09 4.68 3.03
C SER A 48 2.69 4.64 3.62
N SER A 49 1.73 4.03 2.90
CA SER A 49 0.37 3.84 3.38
C SER A 49 0.22 2.66 4.33
N ARG A 50 -0.86 2.60 5.11
CA ARG A 50 -1.11 1.42 5.96
C ARG A 50 -1.34 0.17 5.11
N SER A 51 -1.92 0.34 3.92
CA SER A 51 -2.17 -0.76 2.98
C SER A 51 -0.92 -1.19 2.21
N THR A 52 0.04 -0.29 1.99
CA THR A 52 1.28 -0.59 1.24
C THR A 52 2.48 -0.90 2.13
N ARG A 53 2.40 -0.67 3.44
CA ARG A 53 3.44 -1.04 4.39
C ARG A 53 3.54 -2.57 4.49
N GLN A 54 4.77 -3.11 4.54
CA GLN A 54 4.99 -4.51 4.91
C GLN A 54 4.32 -4.81 6.25
N LYS A 55 3.71 -5.99 6.37
CA LYS A 55 3.11 -6.42 7.64
C LYS A 55 4.19 -6.47 8.72
N THR A 56 3.84 -6.07 9.93
CA THR A 56 4.73 -6.19 11.08
C THR A 56 5.21 -7.64 11.20
N ASN A 57 6.52 -7.84 11.36
CA ASN A 57 7.21 -9.14 11.42
C ASN A 57 7.29 -9.94 10.11
N GLN A 58 6.90 -9.38 8.97
CA GLN A 58 7.10 -10.03 7.68
C GLN A 58 8.57 -9.92 7.24
N LYS A 59 9.34 -11.02 7.40
CA LYS A 59 10.76 -11.07 7.03
C LYS A 59 10.99 -11.18 5.51
N LEU A 60 10.06 -11.83 4.81
CA LEU A 60 10.19 -12.08 3.37
C LEU A 60 9.64 -10.92 2.54
N THR A 61 10.39 -10.54 1.51
CA THR A 61 9.93 -9.55 0.53
C THR A 61 8.75 -10.10 -0.29
N PRO A 62 7.91 -9.25 -0.89
CA PRO A 62 6.82 -9.71 -1.76
C PRO A 62 7.30 -10.62 -2.91
N ALA A 63 8.49 -10.35 -3.45
CA ALA A 63 9.10 -11.18 -4.49
C ALA A 63 9.49 -12.57 -3.97
N GLN A 64 10.05 -12.65 -2.76
CA GLN A 64 10.40 -13.91 -2.12
C GLN A 64 9.17 -14.76 -1.79
N LEU A 65 8.10 -14.13 -1.28
CA LEU A 65 6.83 -14.82 -1.05
C LEU A 65 6.27 -15.39 -2.36
N LYS A 66 6.23 -14.58 -3.43
CA LYS A 66 5.76 -15.04 -4.73
C LYS A 66 6.59 -16.18 -5.30
N ALA A 67 7.91 -16.15 -5.09
CA ALA A 67 8.79 -17.25 -5.50
C ALA A 67 8.49 -18.54 -4.74
N LEU A 68 8.22 -18.46 -3.42
CA LEU A 68 7.81 -19.62 -2.62
C LEU A 68 6.45 -20.17 -3.07
N GLU A 69 5.47 -19.30 -3.31
CA GLU A 69 4.15 -19.70 -3.82
C GLU A 69 4.26 -20.45 -5.16
N LEU A 70 5.07 -19.94 -6.09
CA LEU A 70 5.33 -20.61 -7.37
C LEU A 70 6.07 -21.94 -7.20
N TYR A 71 7.00 -22.00 -6.25
CA TYR A 71 7.74 -23.22 -5.96
C TYR A 71 6.82 -24.31 -5.40
N ILE A 72 5.98 -23.96 -4.42
CA ILE A 72 4.99 -24.89 -3.83
C ILE A 72 4.04 -25.38 -4.92
N LYS A 73 3.48 -24.47 -5.72
CA LYS A 73 2.58 -24.84 -6.82
C LYS A 73 3.23 -25.84 -7.79
N ARG A 74 4.51 -25.61 -8.14
CA ARG A 74 5.25 -26.55 -8.99
C ARG A 74 5.40 -27.93 -8.34
N LEU A 75 5.60 -28.01 -7.03
CA LEU A 75 5.68 -29.28 -6.31
C LEU A 75 4.33 -30.00 -6.31
N ASP A 76 3.24 -29.27 -6.10
CA ASP A 76 1.88 -29.81 -6.18
C ASP A 76 1.58 -30.35 -7.58
N ASP A 77 1.97 -29.62 -8.63
CA ASP A 77 1.83 -30.04 -10.04
C ASP A 77 2.64 -31.33 -10.34
N LEU A 78 3.74 -31.56 -9.62
CA LEU A 78 4.54 -32.79 -9.70
C LEU A 78 4.01 -33.93 -8.82
N GLY A 79 2.94 -33.70 -8.04
CA GLY A 79 2.38 -34.66 -7.09
C GLY A 79 3.32 -34.97 -5.92
N GLN A 80 4.25 -34.06 -5.61
CA GLN A 80 5.21 -34.27 -4.53
C GLN A 80 4.51 -34.06 -3.18
N PRO A 81 4.54 -35.04 -2.26
CA PRO A 81 3.89 -34.90 -0.97
C PRO A 81 4.54 -33.77 -0.15
N PRO A 82 3.77 -33.11 0.74
CA PRO A 82 4.30 -32.06 1.59
C PRO A 82 5.41 -32.64 2.49
N LEU A 83 6.51 -31.89 2.61
CA LEU A 83 7.65 -32.27 3.45
C LEU A 83 7.39 -32.06 4.95
N VAL A 84 6.32 -31.33 5.29
CA VAL A 84 5.94 -31.00 6.65
C VAL A 84 4.45 -31.34 6.79
N GLU A 85 4.10 -32.18 7.74
CA GLU A 85 2.70 -32.47 8.07
C GLU A 85 2.07 -31.23 8.74
N MET A 86 0.82 -30.94 8.37
CA MET A 86 0.03 -29.83 8.92
C MET A 86 -0.53 -30.15 10.30
#